data_AF-A0A352NXB5-F1
#
_entry.id   AF-A0A352NXB5-F1
#
_cell.length_a   1.000
_cell.length_b   1.000
_cell.length_c   1.000
_cell.angle_alpha   90.00
_cell.angle_beta   90.00
_cell.angle_gamma   90.00
#
_symmetry.space_group_name_H-M   'P 1'
#
loop_
_entity.id
_entity.type
_entity.pdbx_description
1 polymer ?
#
loop_
_entity_poly.entity_id
_entity_poly.type
_entity_poly.pdbx_seq_one_letter_code
_entity_poly.pdbx_strand_id
1 'polypeptide(L)'
;MINGYQAEVLKIYDELRNSEEKALENRRAEIEKKLPKVIDIEKNIVKLSLDMSINILRKKENIEEYISVIKEKITDLRVKKSELLVSSGYPLDYLEMHYNCPKCKDTGFVGTIKCECYKKNLIKALYRSSEINYILE
;
A
#
# COMPACT_ATOMS: atom_id res chain seq x y z
N MET A 1 25.03 13.67 -18.40
CA MET A 1 24.85 14.12 -17.00
C MET A 1 23.40 14.03 -16.50
N ILE A 2 22.36 14.33 -17.30
CA ILE A 2 20.94 14.24 -16.88
C ILE A 2 20.53 12.81 -16.44
N ASN A 3 21.07 11.78 -17.06
CA ASN A 3 20.73 10.38 -16.73
C ASN A 3 21.19 9.96 -15.33
N GLY A 4 22.23 10.59 -14.77
CA GLY A 4 22.70 10.29 -13.40
C GLY A 4 21.71 10.75 -12.33
N TYR A 5 21.19 11.98 -12.48
CA TYR A 5 20.19 12.53 -11.57
C TYR A 5 18.85 11.78 -11.62
N GLN A 6 18.48 11.28 -12.80
CA GLN A 6 17.30 10.42 -12.92
C GLN A 6 17.46 9.11 -12.15
N ALA A 7 18.65 8.48 -12.23
CA ALA A 7 18.95 7.28 -11.47
C ALA A 7 18.93 7.55 -9.95
N GLU A 8 19.46 8.68 -9.50
CA GLU A 8 19.40 9.10 -8.09
C GLU A 8 17.95 9.27 -7.61
N VAL A 9 17.11 9.93 -8.40
CA VAL A 9 15.68 10.10 -8.08
C VAL A 9 14.95 8.76 -8.00
N LEU A 10 15.23 7.83 -8.92
CA LEU A 10 14.65 6.48 -8.87
C LEU A 10 15.10 5.73 -7.62
N LYS A 11 16.38 5.86 -7.24
CA LYS A 11 16.91 5.27 -6.02
C LYS A 11 16.19 5.78 -4.76
N ILE A 12 15.84 7.07 -4.71
CA ILE A 12 15.04 7.64 -3.61
C ILE A 12 13.68 6.94 -3.50
N TYR A 13 13.00 6.72 -4.63
CA TYR A 13 11.71 6.01 -4.63
C TYR A 13 11.83 4.57 -4.18
N ASP A 14 12.86 3.85 -4.64
CA ASP A 14 13.14 2.48 -4.21
C ASP A 14 13.44 2.43 -2.70
N GLU A 15 14.24 3.35 -2.18
CA GLU A 15 14.55 3.47 -0.75
C GLU A 15 13.30 3.75 0.09
N LEU A 16 12.44 4.69 -0.35
CA LEU A 16 11.17 4.98 0.32
C LEU A 16 10.29 3.73 0.41
N ARG A 17 10.12 3.02 -0.72
CA ARG A 17 9.30 1.81 -0.76
C ARG A 17 9.86 0.68 0.08
N ASN A 18 11.16 0.41 -0.02
CA ASN A 18 11.82 -0.61 0.79
C ASN A 18 11.72 -0.31 2.29
N SER A 19 11.84 0.97 2.66
CA SER A 19 11.70 1.40 4.06
C SER A 19 10.29 1.17 4.60
N GLU A 20 9.26 1.47 3.79
CA GLU A 20 7.87 1.29 4.17
C GLU A 20 7.46 -0.19 4.16
N GLU A 21 7.94 -1.00 3.21
CA GLU A 21 7.72 -2.44 3.19
C GLU A 21 8.28 -3.07 4.48
N LYS A 22 9.50 -2.72 4.88
CA LYS A 22 10.10 -3.17 6.14
C LYS A 22 9.32 -2.67 7.36
N ALA A 23 8.84 -1.43 7.34
CA ALA A 23 8.02 -0.89 8.42
C ALA A 23 6.70 -1.66 8.56
N LEU A 24 6.02 -1.94 7.44
CA LEU A 24 4.80 -2.73 7.40
C LEU A 24 5.02 -4.17 7.88
N GLU A 25 6.13 -4.81 7.51
CA GLU A 25 6.50 -6.13 8.03
C GLU A 25 6.63 -6.12 9.55
N ASN A 26 7.26 -5.10 10.12
CA ASN A 26 7.37 -4.94 11.57
C ASN A 26 6.00 -4.73 12.23
N ARG A 27 5.14 -3.88 11.66
CA ARG A 27 3.76 -3.68 12.14
C ARG A 27 2.96 -4.99 12.09
N ARG A 28 3.11 -5.78 11.02
CA ARG A 28 2.48 -7.10 10.89
C ARG A 28 2.98 -8.08 11.94
N ALA A 29 4.29 -8.18 12.15
CA ALA A 29 4.87 -9.06 13.16
C ALA A 29 4.44 -8.67 14.58
N GLU A 30 4.25 -7.38 14.85
CA GLU A 30 3.68 -6.91 16.11
C GLU A 30 2.23 -7.36 16.28
N ILE A 31 1.38 -7.12 15.29
CA ILE A 31 -0.05 -7.50 15.33
C ILE A 31 -0.21 -9.02 15.42
N GLU A 32 0.62 -9.81 14.75
CA GLU A 32 0.58 -11.26 14.85
C GLU A 32 0.81 -11.75 16.29
N LYS A 33 1.69 -11.07 17.05
CA LYS A 33 1.97 -11.39 18.45
C LYS A 33 0.89 -10.87 19.41
N LYS A 34 0.43 -9.64 19.22
CA LYS A 34 -0.48 -8.96 20.16
C LYS A 34 -1.96 -9.20 19.89
N LEU A 35 -2.34 -9.27 18.62
CA LEU A 35 -3.72 -9.37 18.14
C LEU A 35 -3.83 -10.43 17.02
N PRO A 36 -3.46 -11.70 17.26
CA PRO A 36 -3.44 -12.75 16.24
C PRO A 36 -4.78 -12.92 15.50
N LYS A 37 -5.90 -12.64 16.16
CA LYS A 37 -7.25 -12.65 15.56
C LYS A 37 -7.38 -11.73 14.35
N VAL A 38 -6.66 -10.59 14.32
CA VAL A 38 -6.64 -9.67 13.17
C VAL A 38 -6.03 -10.37 11.95
N ILE A 39 -4.95 -11.12 12.14
CA ILE A 39 -4.29 -11.89 11.08
C ILE A 39 -5.19 -13.04 10.59
N ASP A 40 -5.90 -13.71 11.49
CA ASP A 40 -6.87 -14.76 11.12
C ASP A 40 -8.01 -14.20 10.27
N ILE A 41 -8.49 -13.00 10.59
CA ILE A 41 -9.49 -12.30 9.77
C ILE A 41 -8.93 -11.99 8.37
N GLU A 42 -7.70 -11.50 8.24
CA GLU A 42 -7.07 -11.27 6.94
C GLU A 42 -6.96 -12.56 6.12
N LYS A 43 -6.53 -13.67 6.74
CA LYS A 43 -6.48 -14.99 6.11
C LYS A 43 -7.86 -15.45 5.62
N ASN A 44 -8.90 -15.24 6.41
CA ASN A 44 -10.27 -15.58 6.04
C ASN A 44 -10.78 -14.73 4.86
N ILE A 45 -10.47 -13.44 4.82
CA ILE A 45 -10.79 -12.56 3.69
C ILE A 45 -10.11 -13.06 2.40
N VAL A 46 -8.82 -13.39 2.47
CA VAL A 46 -8.08 -13.92 1.31
C VAL A 46 -8.70 -15.22 0.83
N LYS A 47 -8.97 -16.17 1.75
CA LYS A 47 -9.61 -17.44 1.42
C LYS A 47 -10.96 -17.24 0.71
N LEU A 48 -11.85 -16.41 1.27
CA LEU A 48 -13.15 -16.11 0.66
C LEU A 48 -13.01 -15.48 -0.73
N SER A 49 -12.01 -14.59 -0.91
CA SER A 49 -11.75 -13.93 -2.19
C SER A 49 -11.24 -14.90 -3.26
N LEU A 50 -10.39 -15.86 -2.87
CA LEU A 50 -9.91 -16.94 -3.73
C LEU A 50 -11.05 -17.90 -4.09
N ASP A 51 -11.82 -18.34 -3.10
CA ASP A 51 -12.98 -19.21 -3.30
C ASP A 51 -13.99 -18.54 -4.24
N MET A 52 -14.24 -17.24 -4.09
CA MET A 52 -15.09 -16.48 -5.01
C MET A 52 -14.57 -16.54 -6.44
N SER A 53 -13.29 -16.24 -6.65
CA SER A 53 -12.64 -16.27 -7.96
C SER A 53 -12.73 -17.65 -8.63
N ILE A 54 -12.47 -18.71 -7.88
CA ILE A 54 -12.55 -20.09 -8.38
C ILE A 54 -13.98 -20.48 -8.78
N ASN A 55 -14.99 -20.09 -7.98
CA ASN A 55 -16.38 -20.42 -8.27
C ASN A 55 -16.92 -19.66 -9.51
N ILE A 56 -16.45 -18.44 -9.75
CA ILE A 56 -16.75 -17.69 -10.99
C ILE A 56 -16.22 -18.45 -12.20
N LEU A 57 -14.97 -18.91 -12.16
CA LEU A 57 -14.36 -19.67 -13.26
C LEU A 57 -15.08 -21.01 -13.53
N ARG A 58 -15.62 -21.64 -12.48
CA ARG A 58 -16.36 -22.90 -12.56
C ARG A 58 -17.82 -22.75 -13.01
N LYS A 59 -18.28 -21.53 -13.34
CA LYS A 59 -19.65 -21.24 -13.79
C LYS A 59 -20.73 -21.85 -12.89
N LYS A 60 -20.57 -21.68 -11.57
CA LYS A 60 -21.57 -22.14 -10.59
C LYS A 60 -22.94 -21.51 -10.90
N GLU A 61 -24.00 -22.29 -10.75
CA GLU A 61 -25.37 -21.76 -10.81
C GLU A 61 -25.60 -20.69 -9.72
N ASN A 62 -26.46 -19.71 -9.99
CA ASN A 62 -26.74 -18.57 -9.09
C ASN A 62 -25.48 -17.79 -8.66
N ILE A 63 -24.54 -17.59 -9.59
CA ILE A 63 -23.26 -16.94 -9.31
C ILE A 63 -23.40 -15.53 -8.75
N GLU A 64 -24.39 -14.76 -9.19
CA GLU A 64 -24.60 -13.38 -8.75
C GLU A 64 -25.00 -13.30 -7.28
N GLU A 65 -25.95 -14.14 -6.85
CA GLU A 65 -26.38 -14.26 -5.45
C GLU A 65 -25.20 -14.72 -4.57
N TYR A 66 -24.46 -15.73 -5.03
CA TYR A 66 -23.27 -16.22 -4.35
C TYR A 66 -22.21 -15.11 -4.18
N ILE A 67 -21.92 -14.34 -5.23
CA ILE A 67 -20.99 -13.21 -5.17
C ILE A 67 -21.47 -12.17 -4.15
N SER A 68 -22.77 -11.84 -4.16
CA SER A 68 -23.34 -10.86 -3.23
C SER A 68 -23.11 -11.28 -1.77
N VAL A 69 -23.45 -12.52 -1.43
CA VAL A 69 -23.27 -13.08 -0.07
C VAL A 69 -21.80 -13.08 0.36
N ILE A 70 -20.88 -13.45 -0.55
CA ILE A 70 -19.44 -13.47 -0.22
C ILE A 70 -18.91 -12.05 -0.03
N LYS A 71 -19.34 -11.08 -0.84
CA LYS A 71 -18.97 -9.67 -0.67
C LYS A 71 -19.43 -9.11 0.66
N GLU A 72 -20.65 -9.42 1.09
CA GLU A 72 -21.19 -9.03 2.40
C GLU A 72 -20.32 -9.60 3.53
N LYS A 73 -20.04 -10.91 3.50
CA LYS A 73 -19.15 -11.56 4.49
C LYS A 73 -17.75 -10.94 4.55
N ILE A 74 -17.16 -10.63 3.39
CA ILE A 74 -15.85 -9.95 3.33
C ILE A 74 -15.94 -8.55 3.95
N THR A 75 -17.04 -7.83 3.71
CA THR A 75 -17.27 -6.50 4.26
C THR A 75 -17.38 -6.55 5.78
N ASP A 76 -18.16 -7.48 6.33
CA ASP A 76 -18.29 -7.70 7.77
C ASP A 76 -16.94 -8.03 8.43
N LEU A 77 -16.14 -8.88 7.77
CA LEU A 77 -14.80 -9.22 8.26
C LEU A 77 -13.87 -8.00 8.25
N ARG A 78 -13.97 -7.13 7.24
CA ARG A 78 -13.20 -5.88 7.19
C ARG A 78 -13.60 -4.93 8.31
N VAL A 79 -14.90 -4.78 8.58
CA VAL A 79 -15.41 -3.96 9.70
C VAL A 79 -14.87 -4.50 11.02
N LYS A 80 -15.01 -5.81 11.28
CA LYS A 80 -14.47 -6.45 12.49
C LYS A 80 -12.96 -6.28 12.64
N LYS A 81 -12.21 -6.36 11.54
CA LYS A 81 -10.76 -6.11 11.53
C LYS A 81 -10.46 -4.71 12.04
N SER A 82 -11.15 -3.71 11.49
CA SER A 82 -11.00 -2.31 11.86
C SER A 82 -11.38 -2.04 13.31
N GLU A 83 -12.50 -2.61 13.78
CA GLU A 83 -12.94 -2.50 15.17
C GLU A 83 -11.90 -3.07 16.14
N LEU A 84 -11.34 -4.24 15.84
CA LEU A 84 -10.31 -4.87 16.68
C LEU A 84 -9.02 -4.04 16.75
N LEU A 85 -8.58 -3.47 15.64
CA LEU A 85 -7.42 -2.58 15.62
C LEU A 85 -7.65 -1.34 16.47
N VAL A 86 -8.75 -0.62 16.21
CA VAL A 86 -9.07 0.65 16.89
C VAL A 86 -9.34 0.44 18.39
N SER A 87 -10.11 -0.57 18.76
CA SER A 87 -10.37 -0.90 20.18
C SER A 87 -9.11 -1.30 20.95
N SER A 88 -8.06 -1.72 20.25
CA SER A 88 -6.75 -2.06 20.83
C SER A 88 -5.74 -0.92 20.73
N GLY A 89 -6.15 0.28 20.31
CA GLY A 89 -5.32 1.49 20.24
C GLY A 89 -4.52 1.65 18.94
N TYR A 90 -4.78 0.84 17.92
CA TYR A 90 -4.11 0.93 16.62
C TYR A 90 -4.93 1.75 15.61
N PRO A 91 -4.28 2.50 14.72
CA PRO A 91 -4.94 3.10 13.56
C PRO A 91 -5.63 2.06 12.68
N LEU A 92 -6.69 2.46 11.99
CA LEU A 92 -7.47 1.57 11.11
C LEU A 92 -6.64 1.08 9.91
N ASP A 93 -5.71 1.91 9.44
CA ASP A 93 -4.79 1.67 8.34
C ASP A 93 -3.42 1.13 8.80
N TYR A 94 -3.28 0.69 10.06
CA TYR A 94 -2.00 0.26 10.63
C TYR A 94 -1.32 -0.88 9.86
N LEU A 95 -2.10 -1.73 9.20
CA LEU A 95 -1.62 -2.86 8.39
C LEU A 95 -1.60 -2.58 6.89
N GLU A 96 -1.68 -1.30 6.50
CA GLU A 96 -1.61 -0.85 5.13
C GLU A 96 -0.27 -0.15 4.84
N MET A 97 0.03 0.00 3.55
CA MET A 97 1.21 0.74 3.08
C MET A 97 0.95 2.24 3.17
N HIS A 98 1.87 2.96 3.79
CA HIS A 98 1.85 4.41 3.91
C HIS A 98 2.80 5.05 2.91
N TYR A 99 2.22 5.66 1.87
CA TYR A 99 2.99 6.29 0.81
C TYR A 99 3.17 7.79 1.06
N ASN A 100 4.35 8.30 0.74
CA ASN A 100 4.66 9.73 0.77
C ASN A 100 3.90 10.47 -0.33
N CYS A 101 3.75 9.85 -1.50
CA CYS A 101 2.94 10.33 -2.59
C CYS A 101 1.76 9.39 -2.86
N PRO A 102 0.52 9.77 -2.49
CA PRO A 102 -0.65 8.92 -2.71
C PRO A 102 -0.99 8.73 -4.20
N LYS A 103 -0.54 9.65 -5.07
CA LYS A 103 -0.80 9.59 -6.53
C LYS A 103 0.00 8.47 -7.21
N CYS A 104 1.31 8.43 -6.99
CA CYS A 104 2.20 7.45 -7.62
C CYS A 104 2.56 6.27 -6.73
N LYS A 105 2.16 6.29 -5.45
CA LYS A 105 2.54 5.27 -4.45
C LYS A 105 4.06 5.08 -4.37
N ASP A 106 4.77 6.21 -4.33
CA ASP A 106 6.23 6.28 -4.30
C ASP A 106 6.94 5.51 -5.42
N THR A 107 6.30 5.38 -6.59
CA THR A 107 6.96 4.87 -7.80
C THR A 107 7.58 5.98 -8.64
N GLY A 108 7.17 7.23 -8.41
CA GLY A 108 7.52 8.35 -9.27
C GLY A 108 6.72 8.43 -10.58
N PHE A 109 5.82 7.47 -10.86
CA PHE A 109 5.01 7.44 -12.09
C PHE A 109 3.53 7.18 -11.80
N VAL A 110 2.67 7.75 -12.64
CA VAL A 110 1.25 7.39 -12.72
C VAL A 110 1.03 6.78 -14.10
N GLY A 111 0.96 5.45 -14.16
CA GLY A 111 1.09 4.72 -15.42
C GLY A 111 2.47 4.96 -16.04
N THR A 112 2.52 5.45 -17.28
CA THR A 112 3.76 5.77 -17.99
C THR A 112 4.21 7.23 -17.80
N ILE A 113 3.41 8.05 -17.10
CA ILE A 113 3.65 9.49 -16.96
C ILE A 113 4.40 9.78 -15.66
N LYS A 114 5.47 10.58 -15.75
CA LYS A 114 6.21 11.07 -14.57
C LYS A 114 5.25 11.82 -13.64
N CYS A 115 5.19 11.39 -12.39
CA CYS A 115 4.40 12.05 -11.38
C CYS A 115 4.93 13.45 -11.08
N GLU A 116 4.08 14.33 -10.56
CA GLU A 116 4.47 15.66 -10.13
C GLU A 116 5.58 15.62 -9.07
N CYS A 117 5.54 14.65 -8.16
CA CYS A 117 6.58 14.46 -7.14
C CYS A 117 7.93 14.09 -7.76
N TYR A 118 7.94 13.40 -8.91
CA TYR A 118 9.18 13.04 -9.61
C TYR A 118 9.90 14.30 -10.11
N LYS A 119 9.15 15.25 -10.69
CA LYS A 119 9.72 16.54 -11.12
C LYS A 119 10.33 17.29 -9.95
N LYS A 120 9.63 17.34 -8.80
CA LYS A 120 10.13 17.98 -7.58
C LYS A 120 11.41 17.33 -7.07
N ASN A 121 11.47 16.00 -7.03
CA ASN A 121 12.65 15.26 -6.60
C ASN A 121 13.82 15.42 -7.57
N LEU A 122 13.56 15.47 -8.88
CA LEU A 122 14.59 15.73 -9.89
C LEU A 122 15.19 17.12 -9.75
N ILE A 123 14.35 18.14 -9.52
CA ILE A 123 14.79 19.50 -9.25
C ILE A 123 15.66 19.53 -7.99
N LYS A 124 15.23 18.87 -6.90
CA LYS A 124 16.01 18.75 -5.67
C LYS A 124 17.38 18.07 -5.88
N ALA A 125 17.43 16.99 -6.67
CA ALA A 125 18.68 16.30 -6.98
C ALA A 125 19.65 17.19 -7.76
N LEU A 126 19.16 17.94 -8.76
CA LEU A 126 19.95 18.90 -9.52
C LEU A 126 20.49 20.05 -8.66
N TYR A 127 19.70 20.55 -7.71
CA TYR A 127 20.17 21.62 -6.81
C TYR A 127 21.22 21.13 -5.82
N ARG A 128 21.07 19.92 -5.27
CA ARG A 128 22.05 19.33 -4.34
C ARG A 128 23.44 19.21 -4.95
N SER A 129 23.54 18.86 -6.23
CA SER A 129 24.83 18.73 -6.91
C SER A 129 25.44 20.05 -7.36
N SER A 130 24.68 21.15 -7.33
CA SER A 130 25.11 22.44 -7.88
C SER A 130 25.67 23.41 -6.82
N GLU A 131 25.59 23.09 -5.52
CA GLU A 131 25.90 24.05 -4.42
C GLU A 131 25.30 25.46 -4.61
N ILE A 132 24.12 25.57 -5.23
CA ILE A 132 23.41 26.86 -5.31
C ILE A 132 22.43 26.93 -4.14
N ASN A 133 22.94 27.44 -3.01
CA ASN A 133 22.13 28.09 -1.99
C ASN A 133 21.56 29.39 -2.57
N TYR A 134 20.44 29.34 -3.28
CA TYR A 134 19.65 30.55 -3.53
C TYR A 134 18.15 30.25 -3.41
N ILE A 135 17.64 30.66 -2.24
CA ILE A 135 16.33 31.27 -1.98
C ILE A 135 15.17 30.74 -2.82
N LEU A 136 14.34 29.91 -2.19
CA LEU A 136 12.91 29.89 -2.48
C LEU A 136 12.19 30.04 -1.14
N GLU A 137 11.87 31.30 -0.81
CA GLU A 137 10.67 31.64 -0.04
C GLU A 137 9.41 31.11 -0.74
#